data_AF-A0A2S0QXX6-F1
#
_entry.id   AF-A0A2S0QXX6-F1
#
_cell.length_a   1.000
_cell.length_b   1.000
_cell.length_c   1.000
_cell.angle_alpha   90.00
_cell.angle_beta   90.00
_cell.angle_gamma   90.00
#
_symmetry.space_group_name_H-M   'P 1'
#
loop_
_entity.id
_entity.type
_entity.pdbx_description
1 polymer ?
#
loop_
_entity_poly.entity_id
_entity_poly.type
_entity_poly.pdbx_seq_one_letter_code
_entity_poly.pdbx_strand_id
1 'polypeptide(L)'
;MNTAVRQEINLLDESLIERKPVLPAIQVVLSILVTALSLSALAGWMHWRLKAPRAELAALTQRATTLEQQMTELAEQAKTRQQNPALARRASRLEAQLAGLRQLAERAAAASQTTPLTPFVEGLGRQRPEELWLTRIVLANGGQDLALIGSMLEPGVLPAYLEALGREPAFAGLSFAQLRLARATDDARRIDFEVAAGCLAAPSASAACVGLEENRP
;
A
#
# COMPACT_ATOMS: atom_id res chain seq x y z
N MET A 1 -32.32 -99.99 -99.13
CA MET A 1 -32.08 -99.12 -97.95
C MET A 1 -30.91 -98.20 -98.25
N ASN A 2 -31.09 -96.88 -98.17
CA ASN A 2 -30.14 -95.94 -97.56
C ASN A 2 -30.74 -94.54 -97.58
N THR A 3 -30.97 -94.00 -96.38
CA THR A 3 -31.44 -92.63 -96.12
C THR A 3 -30.25 -91.67 -96.21
N ALA A 4 -30.29 -90.74 -97.15
CA ALA A 4 -29.30 -89.66 -97.20
C ALA A 4 -29.63 -88.63 -96.09
N VAL A 5 -28.72 -88.46 -95.14
CA VAL A 5 -28.81 -87.49 -94.05
C VAL A 5 -28.44 -86.11 -94.60
N ARG A 6 -29.32 -85.12 -94.39
CA ARG A 6 -29.09 -83.72 -94.76
C ARG A 6 -28.35 -83.03 -93.63
N GLN A 7 -27.11 -82.64 -93.88
CA GLN A 7 -26.26 -81.97 -92.90
C GLN A 7 -26.48 -80.46 -93.00
N GLU A 8 -27.25 -79.91 -92.06
CA GLU A 8 -27.35 -78.45 -91.89
C GLU A 8 -26.17 -78.00 -91.04
N ILE A 9 -25.18 -77.39 -91.70
CA ILE A 9 -24.02 -76.81 -91.04
C ILE A 9 -24.50 -75.50 -90.40
N ASN A 10 -24.61 -75.46 -89.08
CA ASN A 10 -24.85 -74.23 -88.35
C ASN A 10 -23.59 -73.37 -88.42
N LEU A 11 -23.53 -72.54 -89.46
CA LEU A 11 -22.42 -71.62 -89.77
C LEU A 11 -22.42 -70.36 -88.91
N LEU A 12 -23.36 -70.23 -87.97
CA LEU A 12 -23.41 -69.11 -87.04
C LEU A 12 -22.76 -69.53 -85.72
N ASP A 13 -21.44 -69.46 -85.70
CA ASP A 13 -20.62 -69.63 -84.50
C ASP A 13 -20.85 -68.41 -83.58
N GLU A 14 -21.16 -68.62 -82.29
CA GLU A 14 -21.35 -67.53 -81.31
C GLU A 14 -20.09 -66.64 -81.17
N SER A 15 -18.94 -67.14 -81.63
CA SER A 15 -17.69 -66.38 -81.73
C SER A 15 -17.71 -65.27 -82.78
N LEU A 16 -18.66 -65.28 -83.73
CA LEU A 16 -18.87 -64.20 -84.71
C LEU A 16 -19.87 -63.13 -84.22
N ILE A 17 -20.45 -63.28 -83.02
CA ILE A 17 -21.28 -62.22 -82.42
C ILE A 17 -20.34 -61.19 -81.81
N GLU A 18 -20.16 -60.09 -82.52
CA GLU A 18 -19.34 -58.96 -82.10
C GLU A 18 -19.91 -58.35 -80.80
N ARG A 19 -19.35 -58.78 -79.65
CA ARG A 19 -19.70 -58.22 -78.34
C ARG A 19 -19.16 -56.80 -78.27
N LYS A 20 -20.05 -55.83 -78.54
CA LYS A 20 -19.75 -54.42 -78.36
C LYS A 20 -19.28 -54.21 -76.91
N PRO A 21 -18.09 -53.62 -76.68
CA PRO A 21 -17.57 -53.42 -75.35
C PRO A 21 -18.55 -52.55 -74.55
N VAL A 22 -18.98 -53.03 -73.39
CA VAL A 22 -19.95 -52.35 -72.50
C VAL A 22 -19.43 -50.99 -72.02
N LEU A 23 -18.11 -50.78 -72.06
CA LEU A 23 -17.46 -49.49 -71.95
C LEU A 23 -16.43 -49.36 -73.08
N PRO A 24 -16.67 -48.53 -74.11
CA PRO A 24 -15.64 -48.23 -75.09
C PRO A 24 -14.41 -47.64 -74.38
N ALA A 25 -13.20 -48.05 -74.79
CA ALA A 25 -11.95 -47.61 -74.18
C ALA A 25 -11.84 -46.07 -74.08
N ILE A 26 -12.48 -45.36 -75.01
CA ILE A 26 -12.60 -43.90 -75.03
C ILE A 26 -13.32 -43.36 -73.78
N GLN A 27 -14.39 -44.01 -73.31
CA GLN A 27 -15.10 -43.59 -72.09
C GLN A 27 -14.27 -43.80 -70.83
N VAL A 28 -13.44 -44.85 -70.78
CA VAL A 28 -12.51 -45.09 -69.65
C VAL A 28 -11.39 -44.05 -69.63
N VAL A 29 -10.81 -43.73 -70.78
CA VAL A 29 -9.81 -42.66 -70.89
C VAL A 29 -10.42 -41.31 -70.50
N LEU A 30 -11.65 -41.05 -70.91
CA LEU A 30 -12.35 -39.80 -70.61
C LEU A 30 -12.71 -39.68 -69.12
N SER A 31 -13.13 -40.76 -68.46
CA SER A 31 -13.40 -40.73 -67.01
C SER A 31 -12.13 -40.53 -66.18
N ILE A 32 -11.00 -41.14 -66.59
CA ILE A 32 -9.69 -40.91 -65.99
C ILE A 32 -9.27 -39.44 -66.17
N LEU A 33 -9.43 -38.89 -67.38
CA LEU A 33 -9.11 -37.49 -67.67
C LEU A 33 -9.94 -36.53 -66.80
N VAL A 34 -11.25 -36.75 -66.71
CA VAL A 34 -12.15 -35.92 -65.90
C VAL A 34 -11.79 -36.02 -64.41
N THR A 35 -11.48 -37.22 -63.92
CA THR A 35 -11.08 -37.43 -62.52
C THR A 35 -9.76 -36.72 -62.23
N ALA A 36 -8.77 -36.85 -63.12
CA ALA A 36 -7.49 -36.16 -63.01
C ALA A 36 -7.67 -34.64 -63.03
N LEU A 37 -8.49 -34.11 -63.93
CA LEU A 37 -8.80 -32.69 -64.02
C LEU A 37 -9.49 -32.19 -62.74
N SER A 38 -10.45 -32.95 -62.21
CA SER A 38 -11.13 -32.64 -60.96
C SER A 38 -10.19 -32.62 -59.77
N LEU A 39 -9.25 -33.57 -59.69
CA LEU A 39 -8.22 -33.61 -58.65
C LEU A 39 -7.26 -32.42 -58.76
N SER A 40 -6.82 -32.07 -59.97
CA SER A 40 -5.97 -30.89 -60.20
C SER A 40 -6.69 -29.59 -59.85
N ALA A 41 -7.97 -29.46 -60.21
CA ALA A 41 -8.79 -28.30 -59.85
C ALA A 41 -8.96 -28.19 -58.33
N LEU A 42 -9.24 -29.30 -57.64
CA LEU A 42 -9.36 -29.34 -56.19
C LEU A 42 -8.04 -29.00 -55.50
N ALA A 43 -6.92 -29.53 -55.98
CA ALA A 43 -5.59 -29.23 -55.47
C ALA A 43 -5.22 -27.74 -55.66
N GLY A 44 -5.51 -27.17 -56.83
CA GLY A 44 -5.31 -25.75 -57.12
C GLY A 44 -6.16 -24.86 -56.22
N TRP A 45 -7.44 -25.21 -56.04
CA TRP A 45 -8.36 -24.50 -55.15
C TRP A 45 -7.91 -24.55 -53.70
N MET A 46 -7.48 -25.71 -53.21
CA MET A 46 -6.96 -25.88 -51.85
C MET A 46 -5.66 -25.09 -51.64
N HIS A 47 -4.76 -25.10 -52.63
CA HIS A 47 -3.53 -24.30 -52.59
C HIS A 47 -3.81 -22.79 -52.53
N TRP A 48 -4.84 -22.30 -53.22
CA TRP A 48 -5.28 -20.91 -53.13
C TRP A 48 -5.89 -20.58 -51.76
N ARG A 49 -6.72 -21.47 -51.21
CA ARG A 49 -7.33 -21.30 -49.89
C ARG A 49 -6.29 -21.22 -48.76
N LEU A 50 -5.16 -21.91 -48.90
CA LEU A 50 -4.07 -21.90 -47.91
C LEU A 50 -3.21 -20.62 -47.95
N LYS A 51 -3.33 -19.76 -48.97
CA LYS A 51 -2.58 -18.49 -49.04
C LYS A 51 -3.21 -17.38 -48.19
N ALA A 52 -4.53 -17.34 -48.10
CA ALA A 52 -5.27 -16.35 -47.29
C ALA A 52 -4.92 -16.40 -45.77
N PRO A 53 -4.86 -17.57 -45.09
CA PRO A 53 -4.56 -17.62 -43.66
C PRO A 53 -3.08 -17.32 -43.34
N ARG A 54 -2.15 -17.48 -44.29
CA ARG A 54 -0.73 -17.15 -44.07
C ARG A 54 -0.47 -15.65 -44.03
N ALA A 55 -1.19 -14.88 -44.84
CA ALA A 55 -1.06 -13.43 -44.85
C ALA A 55 -1.56 -12.80 -43.54
N GLU A 56 -2.63 -13.35 -42.96
CA GLU A 56 -3.19 -12.86 -41.70
C GLU A 56 -2.29 -13.21 -40.51
N LEU A 57 -1.76 -14.44 -40.44
CA LEU A 57 -0.77 -14.80 -39.43
C LEU A 57 0.51 -13.97 -39.55
N ALA A 58 1.02 -13.73 -40.77
CA ALA A 58 2.21 -12.90 -40.98
C ALA A 58 1.97 -11.43 -40.59
N ALA A 59 0.78 -10.89 -40.87
CA ALA A 59 0.43 -9.54 -40.45
C ALA A 59 0.31 -9.42 -38.91
N LEU A 60 -0.22 -10.44 -38.25
CA LEU A 60 -0.33 -10.48 -36.78
C LEU A 60 1.04 -10.61 -36.11
N THR A 61 1.92 -11.47 -36.62
CA THR A 61 3.29 -11.59 -36.08
C THR A 61 4.08 -10.31 -36.31
N GLN A 62 3.94 -9.66 -37.47
CA GLN A 62 4.62 -8.41 -37.77
C GLN A 62 4.11 -7.23 -36.91
N ARG A 63 2.83 -7.21 -36.55
CA ARG A 63 2.29 -6.26 -35.58
C ARG A 63 2.84 -6.50 -34.17
N ALA A 64 2.91 -7.76 -33.75
CA ALA A 64 3.47 -8.13 -32.44
C ALA A 64 4.95 -7.72 -32.33
N THR A 65 5.76 -8.00 -33.35
CA THR A 65 7.19 -7.61 -33.34
C THR A 65 7.38 -6.09 -33.36
N THR A 66 6.53 -5.36 -34.08
CA THR A 66 6.57 -3.88 -34.08
C THR A 66 6.24 -3.30 -32.70
N LEU A 67 5.24 -3.88 -32.01
CA LEU A 67 4.88 -3.48 -30.65
C LEU A 67 6.00 -3.79 -29.65
N GLU A 68 6.65 -4.94 -29.75
CA GLU A 68 7.81 -5.29 -28.93
C GLU A 68 9.00 -4.33 -29.19
N GLN A 69 9.26 -3.97 -30.45
CA GLN A 69 10.29 -3.00 -30.82
C GLN A 69 10.00 -1.62 -30.24
N GLN A 70 8.75 -1.16 -30.30
CA GLN A 70 8.35 0.10 -29.65
C GLN A 70 8.52 0.02 -28.14
N MET A 71 8.11 -1.07 -27.49
CA MET A 71 8.28 -1.24 -26.04
C MET A 71 9.76 -1.23 -25.62
N THR A 72 10.62 -1.89 -26.39
CA THR A 72 12.07 -1.92 -26.13
C THR A 72 12.72 -0.56 -26.36
N GLU A 73 12.34 0.18 -27.40
CA GLU A 73 12.81 1.54 -27.64
C GLU A 73 12.35 2.50 -26.53
N LEU A 74 11.08 2.44 -26.12
CA LEU A 74 10.58 3.22 -25.00
C LEU A 74 11.28 2.84 -23.68
N ALA A 75 11.57 1.56 -23.46
CA ALA A 75 12.31 1.10 -22.29
C ALA A 75 13.77 1.61 -22.28
N GLU A 76 14.45 1.65 -23.43
CA GLU A 76 15.79 2.23 -23.54
C GLU A 76 15.80 3.75 -23.32
N GLN A 77 14.81 4.47 -23.88
CA GLN A 77 14.65 5.90 -23.64
C GLN A 77 14.37 6.20 -22.15
N ALA A 78 13.53 5.38 -21.51
CA ALA A 78 13.24 5.48 -20.08
C ALA A 78 14.51 5.18 -19.25
N LYS A 79 15.27 4.15 -19.60
CA LYS A 79 16.54 3.80 -18.94
C LYS A 79 17.58 4.91 -19.09
N THR A 80 17.68 5.53 -20.27
CA THR A 80 18.57 6.68 -20.53
C THR A 80 18.15 7.93 -19.74
N ARG A 81 16.85 8.20 -19.61
CA ARG A 81 16.33 9.27 -18.74
C ARG A 81 16.60 8.99 -17.26
N GLN A 82 16.40 7.76 -16.81
CA GLN A 82 16.64 7.34 -15.42
C GLN A 82 18.14 7.31 -15.09
N GLN A 83 18.98 7.01 -16.08
CA GLN A 83 20.44 7.09 -15.98
C GLN A 83 20.98 8.51 -15.90
N ASN A 84 20.20 9.56 -16.19
CA ASN A 84 20.67 10.93 -16.06
C ASN A 84 20.97 11.21 -14.58
N PRO A 85 22.22 11.03 -14.13
CA PRO A 85 22.56 10.95 -12.71
C PRO A 85 22.49 12.34 -12.08
N ALA A 86 22.31 13.39 -12.90
CA ALA A 86 22.04 14.74 -12.47
C ALA A 86 20.61 14.91 -11.93
N LEU A 87 19.60 14.24 -12.50
CA LEU A 87 18.22 14.31 -12.01
C LEU A 87 18.07 13.57 -10.68
N ALA A 88 18.62 12.35 -10.58
CA ALA A 88 18.67 11.61 -9.31
C ALA A 88 19.43 12.36 -8.21
N ARG A 89 20.57 12.99 -8.55
CA ARG A 89 21.33 13.85 -7.61
C ARG A 89 20.63 15.16 -7.24
N ARG A 90 19.69 15.65 -8.06
CA ARG A 90 18.87 16.83 -7.74
C ARG A 90 17.72 16.44 -6.83
N ALA A 91 17.05 15.31 -7.11
CA ALA A 91 16.00 14.77 -6.27
C ALA A 91 16.52 14.47 -4.85
N SER A 92 17.62 13.73 -4.72
CA SER A 92 18.21 13.40 -3.41
C SER A 92 18.66 14.64 -2.63
N ARG A 93 19.17 15.67 -3.32
CA ARG A 93 19.50 16.96 -2.69
C ARG A 93 18.27 17.69 -2.17
N LEU A 94 17.18 17.73 -2.95
CA LEU A 94 15.92 18.34 -2.53
C LEU A 94 15.30 17.59 -1.36
N GLU A 95 15.33 16.26 -1.38
CA GLU A 95 14.84 15.42 -0.29
C GLU A 95 15.61 15.66 1.01
N ALA A 96 16.95 15.73 0.93
CA ALA A 96 17.79 16.05 2.09
C ALA A 96 17.50 17.45 2.66
N GLN A 97 17.26 18.44 1.80
CA GLN A 97 16.88 19.79 2.23
C GLN A 97 15.50 19.81 2.91
N LEU A 98 14.52 19.12 2.34
CA LEU A 98 13.18 19.00 2.93
C LEU A 98 13.20 18.29 4.29
N ALA A 99 14.01 17.24 4.44
CA ALA A 99 14.19 16.54 5.71
C ALA A 99 14.77 17.47 6.79
N GLY A 100 15.80 18.26 6.45
CA GLY A 100 16.38 19.25 7.38
C GLY A 100 15.40 20.34 7.79
N LEU A 101 14.62 20.88 6.84
CA LEU A 101 13.61 21.90 7.13
C LEU A 101 12.47 21.38 8.01
N ARG A 102 12.01 20.14 7.79
CA ARG A 102 10.97 19.51 8.63
C ARG A 102 11.45 19.34 10.07
N GLN A 103 12.67 18.86 10.26
CA GLN A 103 13.23 18.69 11.60
C GLN A 103 13.38 20.03 12.36
N LEU A 104 13.71 21.11 11.65
CA LEU A 104 13.73 22.46 12.22
C LEU A 104 12.32 22.95 12.56
N ALA A 105 11.35 22.73 11.68
CA ALA A 105 9.96 23.11 11.89
C ALA A 105 9.32 22.37 13.07
N GLU A 106 9.59 21.07 13.23
CA GLU A 106 9.11 20.27 14.37
C GLU A 106 9.68 20.79 15.71
N ARG A 107 10.97 21.11 15.76
CA ARG A 107 11.59 21.71 16.95
C ARG A 107 11.02 23.08 17.27
N ALA A 108 10.78 23.91 16.24
CA ALA A 108 10.16 25.22 16.42
C ALA A 108 8.70 25.09 16.88
N ALA A 109 7.94 24.14 16.35
CA ALA A 109 6.56 23.87 16.76
C ALA A 109 6.47 23.34 18.19
N ALA A 110 7.42 22.49 18.63
CA ALA A 110 7.53 22.07 20.02
C ALA A 110 7.84 23.25 20.95
N ALA A 111 8.69 24.19 20.52
CA ALA A 111 8.99 25.40 21.28
C ALA A 111 7.85 26.45 21.26
N SER A 112 6.96 26.41 20.26
CA SER A 112 5.85 27.36 20.10
C SER A 112 4.56 26.92 20.79
N GLN A 113 4.46 25.65 21.21
CA GLN A 113 3.35 25.12 22.03
C GLN A 113 3.46 25.53 23.51
N THR A 114 4.11 26.64 23.81
CA THR A 114 4.14 27.19 25.16
C THR A 114 2.75 27.66 25.54
N THR A 115 2.04 26.87 26.36
CA THR A 115 0.83 27.33 27.05
C THR A 115 1.13 28.65 27.76
N PRO A 116 0.25 29.66 27.70
CA PRO A 116 0.45 30.91 28.42
C PRO A 116 0.67 30.63 29.91
N LEU A 117 1.84 31.00 30.42
CA LEU A 117 2.23 30.84 31.84
C LEU A 117 1.51 31.84 32.77
N THR A 118 1.07 32.98 32.22
CA THR A 118 0.40 34.07 32.94
C THR A 118 -0.76 33.60 33.84
N PRO A 119 -1.77 32.85 33.36
CA PRO A 119 -2.89 32.40 34.20
C PRO A 119 -2.45 31.50 35.36
N PHE A 120 -1.41 30.69 35.19
CA PHE A 120 -0.89 29.82 36.26
C PHE A 120 -0.20 30.64 37.35
N VAL A 121 0.64 31.60 36.95
CA VAL A 121 1.32 32.50 37.90
C VAL A 121 0.32 33.38 38.63
N GLU A 122 -0.72 33.85 37.94
CA GLU A 122 -1.78 34.66 38.55
C GLU A 122 -2.62 33.85 39.55
N GLY A 123 -3.00 32.61 39.21
CA GLY A 123 -3.72 31.72 40.12
C GLY A 123 -2.94 31.41 41.40
N LEU A 124 -1.63 31.15 41.28
CA LEU A 124 -0.73 30.98 42.43
C LEU A 124 -0.56 32.29 43.23
N GLY A 125 -0.59 33.43 42.56
CA GLY A 125 -0.47 34.75 43.20
C GLY A 125 -1.71 35.16 44.00
N ARG A 126 -2.91 34.72 43.59
CA ARG A 126 -4.17 34.98 44.29
C ARG A 126 -4.29 34.18 45.58
N GLN A 127 -3.78 32.95 45.59
CA GLN A 127 -3.78 32.08 46.75
C GLN A 127 -2.44 32.23 47.50
N ARG A 128 -2.36 33.17 48.45
CA ARG A 128 -1.16 33.36 49.28
C ARG A 128 -1.46 33.05 50.75
N PRO A 129 -1.22 31.82 51.22
CA PRO A 129 -1.24 31.51 52.64
C PRO A 129 -0.06 32.18 53.36
N GLU A 130 -0.28 32.72 54.57
CA GLU A 130 0.78 33.38 55.36
C GLU A 130 1.83 32.38 55.90
N GLU A 131 1.45 31.12 56.09
CA GLU A 131 2.28 30.09 56.75
C GLU A 131 2.91 29.07 55.79
N LEU A 132 2.78 29.29 54.47
CA LEU A 132 3.31 28.42 53.43
C LEU A 132 3.94 29.25 52.31
N TRP A 133 5.13 28.83 51.86
CA TRP A 133 5.80 29.43 50.72
C TRP A 133 6.25 28.38 49.72
N LEU A 134 6.20 28.75 48.45
CA LEU A 134 6.68 27.93 47.34
C LEU A 134 8.12 28.30 47.00
N THR A 135 8.95 27.29 46.78
CA THR A 135 10.36 27.46 46.36
C THR A 135 10.56 27.04 44.92
N ARG A 136 9.77 26.08 44.42
CA ARG A 136 9.86 25.61 43.04
C ARG A 136 8.49 25.20 42.53
N ILE A 137 8.21 25.61 41.31
CA ILE A 137 7.00 25.30 40.57
C ILE A 137 7.45 24.69 39.23
N VAL A 138 6.95 23.50 38.90
CA VAL A 138 7.26 22.80 37.65
C VAL A 138 5.97 22.54 36.91
N LEU A 139 5.86 23.06 35.68
CA LEU A 139 4.73 22.82 34.78
C LEU A 139 5.22 22.01 33.59
N ALA A 140 4.47 20.97 33.22
CA ALA A 140 4.69 20.16 32.03
C ALA A 140 3.37 19.94 31.28
N ASN A 141 3.47 19.39 30.06
CA ASN A 141 2.32 19.01 29.22
C ASN A 141 1.25 20.10 29.12
N GLY A 142 1.70 21.34 28.91
CA GLY A 142 0.82 22.49 28.72
C GLY A 142 -0.07 22.83 29.91
N GLY A 143 0.31 22.44 31.13
CA GLY A 143 -0.43 22.70 32.37
C GLY A 143 -1.22 21.50 32.91
N GLN A 144 -1.17 20.35 32.25
CA GLN A 144 -1.81 19.10 32.71
C GLN A 144 -1.00 18.37 33.80
N ASP A 145 0.29 18.70 33.90
CA ASP A 145 1.21 18.13 34.87
C ASP A 145 1.84 19.26 35.68
N LEU A 146 1.73 19.18 37.01
CA LEU A 146 2.18 20.24 37.92
C LEU A 146 2.89 19.63 39.13
N ALA A 147 4.07 20.13 39.47
CA ALA A 147 4.68 19.88 40.77
C ALA A 147 4.93 21.19 41.53
N LEU A 148 4.50 21.20 42.79
CA LEU A 148 4.66 22.29 43.74
C LEU A 148 5.58 21.83 44.85
N ILE A 149 6.69 22.56 45.05
CA ILE A 149 7.64 22.32 46.12
C ILE A 149 7.76 23.58 46.95
N GLY A 150 7.74 23.41 48.26
CA GLY A 150 7.78 24.51 49.20
C GLY A 150 8.03 24.05 50.61
N SER A 151 7.84 24.97 51.54
CA SER A 151 7.87 24.67 52.97
C SER A 151 6.71 25.36 53.67
N MET A 152 6.33 24.82 54.83
CA MET A 152 5.24 25.31 55.66
C MET A 152 5.58 25.18 57.15
N LEU A 153 4.90 25.96 57.99
CA LEU A 153 5.02 25.88 59.46
C LEU A 153 3.98 24.93 60.06
N GLU A 154 2.76 24.94 59.54
CA GLU A 154 1.63 24.19 60.05
C GLU A 154 1.12 23.19 58.99
N PRO A 155 1.06 21.88 59.26
CA PRO A 155 0.65 20.88 58.26
C PRO A 155 -0.82 20.99 57.83
N GLY A 156 -1.66 21.66 58.62
CA GLY A 156 -3.10 21.83 58.34
C GLY A 156 -3.41 22.80 57.18
N VAL A 157 -2.46 23.66 56.80
CA VAL A 157 -2.71 24.70 55.77
C VAL A 157 -2.61 24.14 54.34
N LEU A 158 -1.88 23.04 54.14
CA LEU A 158 -1.60 22.50 52.81
C LEU A 158 -2.85 21.92 52.11
N PRO A 159 -3.70 21.08 52.75
CA PRO A 159 -4.91 20.56 52.09
C PRO A 159 -5.88 21.67 51.68
N ALA A 160 -6.07 22.68 52.55
CA ALA A 160 -6.94 23.82 52.27
C ALA A 160 -6.39 24.67 51.10
N TYR A 161 -5.07 24.84 51.03
CA TYR A 161 -4.41 25.53 49.92
C TYR A 161 -4.58 24.79 48.59
N LEU A 162 -4.37 23.47 48.58
CA LEU A 162 -4.52 22.65 47.36
C LEU A 162 -5.97 22.64 46.86
N GLU A 163 -6.95 22.60 47.76
CA GLU A 163 -8.37 22.68 47.40
C GLU A 163 -8.72 24.05 46.79
N ALA A 164 -8.23 25.14 47.39
CA ALA A 164 -8.42 26.48 46.84
C ALA A 164 -7.78 26.63 45.46
N LEU A 165 -6.58 26.08 45.27
CA LEU A 165 -5.87 26.09 43.99
C LEU A 165 -6.60 25.28 42.92
N GLY A 166 -7.17 24.12 43.27
CA GLY A 166 -7.94 23.27 42.34
C GLY A 166 -9.24 23.92 41.83
N ARG A 167 -9.74 24.97 42.50
CA ARG A 167 -10.91 25.76 42.05
C ARG A 167 -10.54 26.86 41.06
N GLU A 168 -9.26 27.22 40.92
CA GLU A 168 -8.82 28.20 39.94
C GLU A 168 -8.93 27.61 38.52
N PRO A 169 -9.39 28.39 37.53
CA PRO A 169 -9.61 27.89 36.17
C PRO A 169 -8.31 27.40 35.49
N ALA A 170 -7.16 27.92 35.92
CA ALA A 170 -5.85 27.49 35.42
C ALA A 170 -5.45 26.08 35.87
N PHE A 171 -6.03 25.57 36.97
CA PHE A 171 -5.68 24.29 37.58
C PHE A 171 -6.88 23.31 37.64
N ALA A 172 -7.99 23.66 36.99
CA ALA A 172 -9.21 22.86 36.99
C ALA A 172 -8.99 21.49 36.34
N GLY A 173 -9.36 20.42 37.05
CA GLY A 173 -9.23 19.03 36.59
C GLY A 173 -7.91 18.35 36.96
N LEU A 174 -6.98 19.05 37.62
CA LEU A 174 -5.76 18.45 38.17
C LEU A 174 -6.06 17.70 39.47
N SER A 175 -5.68 16.44 39.55
CA SER A 175 -5.71 15.66 40.80
C SER A 175 -4.31 15.54 41.39
N PHE A 176 -4.13 16.07 42.60
CA PHE A 176 -2.89 15.94 43.35
C PHE A 176 -2.81 14.54 43.96
N ALA A 177 -2.10 13.63 43.28
CA ALA A 177 -2.05 12.22 43.66
C ALA A 177 -0.85 11.87 44.54
N GLN A 178 0.21 12.67 44.52
CA GLN A 178 1.43 12.42 45.28
C GLN A 178 1.71 13.58 46.23
N LEU A 179 1.79 13.28 47.53
CA LEU A 179 2.19 14.20 48.58
C LEU A 179 3.35 13.60 49.36
N ARG A 180 4.45 14.34 49.46
CA ARG A 180 5.61 13.99 50.28
C ARG A 180 5.86 15.12 51.28
N LEU A 181 6.05 14.72 52.54
CA LEU A 181 6.31 15.61 53.66
C LEU A 181 7.63 15.19 54.30
N ALA A 182 8.54 16.14 54.50
CA ALA A 182 9.81 15.92 55.18
C ALA A 182 10.05 17.05 56.18
N ARG A 183 10.58 16.73 57.36
CA ARG A 183 11.00 17.78 58.30
C ARG A 183 12.30 18.39 57.79
N ALA A 184 12.38 19.72 57.78
CA ALA A 184 13.58 20.40 57.35
C ALA A 184 14.74 20.07 58.30
N THR A 185 15.93 19.81 57.74
CA THR A 185 17.13 19.50 58.51
C THR A 185 17.62 20.71 59.35
N ASP A 186 17.26 21.92 58.92
CA ASP A 186 17.77 23.18 59.45
C ASP A 186 16.88 23.82 60.54
N ASP A 187 15.57 23.54 60.52
CA ASP A 187 14.63 24.01 61.55
C ASP A 187 13.58 22.94 61.83
N ALA A 188 13.52 22.49 63.09
CA ALA A 188 12.57 21.47 63.53
C ALA A 188 11.10 21.90 63.39
N ARG A 189 10.81 23.21 63.27
CA ARG A 189 9.46 23.75 63.06
C ARG A 189 9.08 23.92 61.60
N ARG A 190 10.01 23.73 60.66
CA ARG A 190 9.75 23.80 59.22
C ARG A 190 9.51 22.42 58.64
N ILE A 191 8.45 22.28 57.86
CA ILE A 191 8.12 21.06 57.11
C ILE A 191 8.21 21.39 55.63
N ASP A 192 9.10 20.69 54.93
CA ASP A 192 9.22 20.76 53.48
C ASP A 192 8.17 19.83 52.86
N PHE A 193 7.47 20.32 51.84
CA PHE A 193 6.46 19.55 51.12
C PHE A 193 6.74 19.54 49.62
N GLU A 194 6.31 18.45 49.00
CA GLU A 194 6.36 18.25 47.57
C GLU A 194 5.06 17.57 47.15
N VAL A 195 4.33 18.23 46.24
CA VAL A 195 3.05 17.77 45.75
C VAL A 195 3.09 17.72 44.24
N ALA A 196 2.66 16.61 43.64
CA ALA A 196 2.52 16.46 42.20
C ALA A 196 1.09 16.13 41.80
N ALA A 197 0.62 16.78 40.73
CA ALA A 197 -0.60 16.47 40.01
C ALA A 197 -0.26 15.95 38.61
N GLY A 198 -1.03 14.97 38.16
CA GLY A 198 -0.84 14.31 36.88
C GLY A 198 0.27 13.24 36.90
N CYS A 199 0.88 13.00 35.74
CA CYS A 199 1.92 11.98 35.53
C CYS A 199 3.35 12.51 35.75
N LEU A 200 3.49 13.68 36.36
CA LEU A 200 4.80 14.22 36.69
C LEU A 200 5.36 13.50 37.92
N ALA A 201 6.45 12.77 37.76
CA ALA A 201 7.20 12.27 38.90
C ALA A 201 7.81 13.46 39.66
N ALA A 202 7.53 13.55 40.96
CA ALA A 202 8.24 14.42 41.88
C ALA A 202 9.77 14.26 41.68
N PRO A 203 10.56 15.36 41.53
CA PRO A 203 12.01 15.32 41.29
C PRO A 203 12.83 14.37 42.19
N SER A 204 12.30 14.02 43.36
CA SER A 204 12.93 13.16 44.37
C SER A 204 12.42 11.73 44.43
N ALA A 205 11.34 11.39 43.69
CA ALA A 205 10.68 10.10 43.75
C ALA A 205 10.84 9.31 42.44
N SER A 206 11.33 8.08 42.58
CA SER A 206 11.37 7.08 41.51
C SER A 206 9.97 6.86 40.92
N ALA A 207 9.90 6.88 39.60
CA ALA A 207 8.71 6.78 38.78
C ALA A 207 7.81 5.58 39.14
N ALA A 208 6.56 5.85 39.47
CA ALA A 208 5.45 4.93 39.30
C ALA A 208 4.16 5.75 39.10
N CYS A 209 3.82 6.03 37.85
CA CYS A 209 2.48 6.50 37.48
C CYS A 209 1.56 5.27 37.50
N VAL A 210 0.81 5.08 38.59
CA VAL A 210 -0.29 4.11 38.62
C VAL A 210 -1.54 4.86 38.18
N GLY A 211 -1.96 4.63 36.94
CA GLY A 211 -3.19 5.17 36.40
C GLY A 211 -4.40 4.66 37.19
N LEU A 212 -5.24 5.59 37.64
CA LEU A 212 -6.60 5.30 38.07
C LEU A 212 -7.45 5.06 36.82
N GLU A 213 -7.44 3.81 36.34
CA GLU A 213 -8.51 3.29 35.51
C GLU A 213 -9.68 2.93 36.43
N GLU A 214 -10.56 3.91 36.69
CA GLU A 214 -11.79 3.69 37.46
C GLU A 214 -13.03 3.99 36.60
N ASN A 215 -13.57 2.89 36.06
CA ASN A 215 -14.98 2.51 36.17
C ASN A 215 -16.02 3.51 35.62
N ARG A 216 -16.44 3.31 34.37
CA ARG A 216 -17.74 3.77 33.87
C ARG A 216 -18.83 2.74 34.25
N PRO A 217 -20.03 3.18 34.66
CA PRO A 217 -21.19 2.31 34.85
C PRO A 217 -21.69 1.70 33.53
#